data_AF-A0A970LC55-F1
#
_entry.id   AF-A0A970LC55-F1
#
_cell.length_a   1.000
_cell.length_b   1.000
_cell.length_c   1.000
_cell.angle_alpha   90.00
_cell.angle_beta   90.00
_cell.angle_gamma   90.00
#
_symmetry.space_group_name_H-M   'P 1'
#
loop_
_entity.id
_entity.type
_entity.pdbx_description
1 polymer ?
#
loop_
_entity_poly.entity_id
_entity_poly.type
_entity_poly.pdbx_seq_one_letter_code
_entity_poly.pdbx_strand_id
1 'polypeptide(L)'
;GKGATPDFILQYLLKEHGIDPEKDVELDFSMQHADLAAAVAAGDAKIALLPQPHVTSAIMKNENVRIALDITEEWEKLVGETNPLPMGCIVVQKEFAQKYPKVLDDFLSQYEGSVKWVNENQEEAGQLIEKHGILPNAKLAEKAIPKCNIVFIGGEDAKSPMNEFLKVLFELNPASVGGELPGEDFYYIKK
;
A
#
# COMPACT_ATOMS: atom_id res chain seq x y z
N GLY A 1 8.82 -5.26 -7.33
CA GLY A 1 9.69 -5.29 -8.53
C GLY A 1 10.65 -4.13 -8.49
N LYS A 2 11.81 -4.25 -9.13
CA LYS A 2 12.86 -3.21 -9.11
C LYS A 2 12.38 -1.90 -9.75
N GLY A 3 12.68 -0.77 -9.13
CA GLY A 3 12.28 0.57 -9.56
C GLY A 3 10.80 0.91 -9.36
N ALA A 4 10.05 0.08 -8.64
CA ALA A 4 8.68 0.38 -8.23
C ALA A 4 8.63 0.87 -6.78
N THR A 5 7.50 1.41 -6.34
CA THR A 5 7.31 1.93 -4.97
C THR A 5 7.84 1.00 -3.88
N PRO A 6 7.55 -0.32 -3.86
CA PRO A 6 8.06 -1.19 -2.80
C PRO A 6 9.58 -1.28 -2.74
N ASP A 7 10.27 -1.14 -3.87
CA ASP A 7 11.73 -1.12 -3.93
C ASP A 7 12.29 0.19 -3.36
N PHE A 8 11.75 1.34 -3.78
CA PHE A 8 12.15 2.64 -3.21
C PHE A 8 11.94 2.70 -1.70
N ILE A 9 10.78 2.24 -1.22
CA ILE A 9 10.48 2.22 0.21
C ILE A 9 11.43 1.28 0.95
N LEU A 10 11.69 0.08 0.44
CA LEU A 10 12.64 -0.82 1.08
C LEU A 10 14.05 -0.21 1.13
N GLN A 11 14.52 0.39 0.04
CA GLN A 11 15.83 1.06 0.01
C GLN A 11 15.91 2.23 0.99
N TYR A 12 14.84 3.02 1.11
CA TYR A 12 14.75 4.09 2.09
C TYR A 12 14.88 3.54 3.51
N LEU A 13 14.03 2.56 3.87
CA LEU A 13 14.05 1.95 5.20
C LEU A 13 15.42 1.36 5.55
N LEU A 14 16.05 0.64 4.63
CA LEU A 14 17.38 0.07 4.85
C LEU A 14 18.41 1.17 5.14
N LYS A 15 18.46 2.22 4.32
CA LYS A 15 19.42 3.33 4.48
C LYS A 15 19.22 4.09 5.79
N GLU A 16 17.97 4.39 6.16
CA GLU A 16 17.65 5.09 7.42
C GLU A 16 18.02 4.24 8.65
N HIS A 17 18.04 2.91 8.51
CA HIS A 17 18.55 2.00 9.53
C HIS A 17 20.05 1.69 9.42
N GLY A 18 20.79 2.43 8.59
CA GLY A 18 22.25 2.30 8.44
C GLY A 18 22.70 1.05 7.68
N ILE A 19 21.82 0.42 6.90
CA ILE A 19 22.09 -0.74 6.06
C ILE A 19 22.24 -0.27 4.61
N ASP A 20 23.39 -0.53 3.99
CA ASP A 20 23.65 -0.21 2.59
C ASP A 20 22.99 -1.26 1.67
N PRO A 21 21.95 -0.91 0.90
CA PRO A 21 21.23 -1.86 0.05
C PRO A 21 22.07 -2.45 -1.09
N GLU A 22 23.23 -1.86 -1.41
CA GLU A 22 24.14 -2.38 -2.44
C GLU A 22 25.27 -3.25 -1.89
N LYS A 23 25.52 -3.20 -0.58
CA LYS A 23 26.67 -3.90 0.05
C LYS A 23 26.28 -4.90 1.12
N ASP A 24 25.27 -4.58 1.92
CA ASP A 24 24.95 -5.32 3.14
C ASP A 24 23.84 -6.36 2.93
N VAL A 25 23.07 -6.26 1.83
CA VAL A 25 21.98 -7.17 1.49
C VAL A 25 21.98 -7.54 0.01
N GLU A 26 21.38 -8.68 -0.30
CA GLU A 26 21.08 -9.08 -1.68
C GLU A 26 19.57 -8.97 -1.92
N LEU A 27 19.18 -8.06 -2.81
CA LEU A 27 17.77 -7.87 -3.20
C LEU A 27 17.47 -8.65 -4.48
N ASP A 28 16.69 -9.72 -4.34
CA ASP A 28 16.20 -10.52 -5.46
C ASP A 28 14.81 -10.05 -5.92
N PHE A 29 14.70 -9.71 -7.20
CA PHE A 29 13.46 -9.28 -7.86
C PHE A 29 12.96 -10.27 -8.93
N SER A 30 13.52 -11.48 -8.97
CA SER A 30 13.26 -12.48 -10.01
C SER A 30 11.85 -13.07 -9.96
N MET A 31 11.24 -13.12 -8.77
CA MET A 31 9.92 -13.72 -8.56
C MET A 31 8.80 -12.68 -8.53
N GLN A 32 7.67 -13.03 -9.14
CA GLN A 32 6.42 -12.28 -8.94
C GLN A 32 5.80 -12.61 -7.57
N HIS A 33 4.89 -11.77 -7.08
CA HIS A 33 4.35 -11.91 -5.72
C HIS A 33 3.67 -13.26 -5.45
N ALA A 34 2.95 -13.82 -6.44
CA ALA A 34 2.28 -15.11 -6.29
C ALA A 34 3.29 -16.27 -6.16
N ASP A 35 4.32 -16.27 -7.01
CA ASP A 35 5.38 -17.29 -7.01
C ASP A 35 6.24 -17.18 -5.75
N LEU A 36 6.60 -15.95 -5.35
CA LEU A 36 7.34 -15.70 -4.11
C LEU A 36 6.55 -16.15 -2.88
N ALA A 37 5.24 -15.91 -2.82
CA ALA A 37 4.40 -16.41 -1.73
C ALA A 37 4.33 -17.94 -1.69
N ALA A 38 4.33 -18.61 -2.85
CA ALA A 38 4.40 -20.06 -2.92
C ALA A 38 5.77 -20.58 -2.46
N ALA A 39 6.87 -19.94 -2.87
CA ALA A 39 8.23 -20.29 -2.44
C ALA A 39 8.43 -20.10 -0.93
N VAL A 40 7.89 -19.03 -0.35
CA VAL A 40 7.89 -18.81 1.11
C VAL A 40 7.10 -19.91 1.82
N ALA A 41 5.90 -20.23 1.32
CA ALA A 41 5.10 -21.31 1.90
C ALA A 41 5.80 -22.68 1.83
N ALA A 42 6.49 -22.97 0.73
CA ALA A 42 7.30 -24.18 0.56
C ALA A 42 8.59 -24.18 1.41
N GLY A 43 9.00 -23.01 1.90
CA GLY A 43 10.24 -22.83 2.65
C GLY A 43 11.49 -22.68 1.77
N ASP A 44 11.33 -22.53 0.46
CA ASP A 44 12.41 -22.28 -0.50
C ASP A 44 12.96 -20.85 -0.37
N ALA A 45 12.07 -19.89 -0.11
CA ALA A 45 12.42 -18.52 0.25
C ALA A 45 12.30 -18.31 1.77
N LYS A 46 13.41 -17.96 2.44
CA LYS A 46 13.45 -17.79 3.90
C LYS A 46 13.00 -16.41 4.38
N ILE A 47 13.22 -15.39 3.57
CA ILE A 47 12.88 -13.99 3.84
C ILE A 47 12.27 -13.44 2.55
N ALA A 48 11.16 -12.71 2.67
CA ALA A 48 10.48 -12.12 1.53
C ALA A 48 9.74 -10.85 1.95
N LEU A 49 9.73 -9.86 1.05
CA LEU A 49 8.82 -8.72 1.10
C LEU A 49 7.62 -9.00 0.19
N LEU A 50 6.42 -9.04 0.76
CA LEU A 50 5.19 -9.35 0.05
C LEU A 50 4.06 -8.39 0.46
N PRO A 51 3.20 -7.95 -0.47
CA PRO A 51 1.97 -7.24 -0.13
C PRO A 51 0.88 -8.21 0.34
N GLN A 52 -0.17 -7.69 0.98
CA GLN A 52 -1.41 -8.45 1.14
C GLN A 52 -2.12 -8.63 -0.22
N PRO A 53 -2.89 -9.72 -0.43
CA PRO A 53 -3.15 -10.82 0.51
C PRO A 53 -2.10 -11.94 0.46
N HIS A 54 -0.99 -11.77 -0.28
CA HIS A 54 0.00 -12.83 -0.51
C HIS A 54 0.69 -13.30 0.78
N VAL A 55 0.96 -12.37 1.71
CA VAL A 55 1.45 -12.71 3.06
C VAL A 55 0.47 -13.64 3.78
N THR A 56 -0.82 -13.30 3.79
CA THR A 56 -1.84 -14.13 4.44
C THR A 56 -1.96 -15.49 3.76
N SER A 57 -1.89 -15.54 2.43
CA SER A 57 -1.91 -16.79 1.66
C SER A 57 -0.74 -17.71 2.01
N ALA A 58 0.48 -17.17 2.15
CA ALA A 58 1.66 -17.95 2.53
C ALA A 58 1.54 -18.53 3.96
N ILE A 59 1.14 -17.70 4.93
CA ILE A 59 0.95 -18.10 6.33
C ILE A 59 -0.15 -19.16 6.46
N MET A 60 -1.24 -19.06 5.69
CA MET A 60 -2.30 -20.07 5.70
C MET A 60 -1.85 -21.43 5.18
N LYS A 61 -0.81 -21.47 4.33
CA LYS A 61 -0.24 -22.70 3.77
C LYS A 61 0.90 -23.26 4.62
N ASN A 62 1.57 -22.44 5.42
CA ASN A 62 2.67 -22.85 6.29
C ASN A 62 2.67 -22.02 7.59
N GLU A 63 2.29 -22.66 8.69
CA GLU A 63 2.19 -22.06 10.02
C GLU A 63 3.53 -21.61 10.63
N ASN A 64 4.66 -22.04 10.07
CA ASN A 64 5.99 -21.57 10.49
C ASN A 64 6.36 -20.21 9.87
N VAL A 65 5.62 -19.75 8.86
CA VAL A 65 5.80 -18.42 8.28
C VAL A 65 5.17 -17.39 9.21
N ARG A 66 5.91 -16.31 9.49
CA ARG A 66 5.44 -15.19 10.31
C ARG A 66 5.73 -13.86 9.62
N ILE A 67 4.96 -12.84 9.97
CA ILE A 67 5.31 -11.46 9.66
C ILE A 67 6.47 -11.07 10.59
N ALA A 68 7.60 -10.70 10.01
CA ALA A 68 8.77 -10.29 10.78
C ALA A 68 8.80 -8.78 11.04
N LEU A 69 8.38 -8.00 10.04
CA LEU A 69 8.30 -6.55 10.05
C LEU A 69 7.04 -6.15 9.27
N ASP A 70 6.36 -5.11 9.74
CA ASP A 70 5.33 -4.41 8.99
C ASP A 70 5.95 -3.15 8.37
N ILE A 71 5.92 -3.05 7.04
CA ILE A 71 6.58 -1.96 6.31
C ILE A 71 5.90 -0.62 6.57
N THR A 72 4.59 -0.60 6.82
CA THR A 72 3.88 0.62 7.20
C THR A 72 4.32 1.08 8.59
N GLU A 73 4.45 0.17 9.56
CA GLU A 73 4.95 0.51 10.90
C GLU A 73 6.41 0.99 10.87
N GLU A 74 7.29 0.34 10.10
CA GLU A 74 8.68 0.78 9.97
C GLU A 74 8.80 2.15 9.29
N TRP A 75 7.92 2.44 8.33
CA TRP A 75 7.82 3.75 7.70
C TRP A 75 7.39 4.84 8.70
N GLU A 76 6.31 4.60 9.45
CA GLU A 76 5.76 5.56 10.42
C GLU A 76 6.75 5.89 11.54
N LYS A 77 7.62 4.96 11.93
CA LYS A 77 8.71 5.22 12.90
C LYS A 77 9.71 6.27 12.41
N LEU A 78 9.88 6.43 11.09
CA LEU A 78 10.84 7.37 10.50
C LEU A 78 10.20 8.70 10.14
N VAL A 79 9.01 8.67 9.51
CA VAL A 79 8.34 9.89 9.01
C VAL A 79 7.26 10.43 9.95
N GLY A 80 6.98 9.74 11.06
CA GLY A 80 5.98 10.09 12.05
C GLY A 80 4.64 9.36 11.86
N GLU A 81 3.99 9.02 12.97
CA GLU A 81 2.74 8.22 13.02
C GLU A 81 1.55 8.89 12.32
N THR A 82 1.60 10.20 12.09
CA THR A 82 0.56 10.93 11.34
C THR A 82 0.76 10.86 9.83
N ASN A 83 1.80 10.17 9.34
CA ASN A 83 2.16 10.06 7.93
C ASN A 83 2.19 8.58 7.48
N PRO A 84 1.05 7.87 7.47
CA PRO A 84 0.98 6.49 7.04
C PRO A 84 1.46 6.33 5.59
N LEU A 85 2.09 5.19 5.28
CA LEU A 85 2.64 4.88 3.96
C LEU A 85 1.52 4.85 2.88
N PRO A 86 1.48 5.78 1.92
CA PRO A 86 0.46 5.79 0.88
C PRO A 86 0.69 4.66 -0.13
N MET A 87 -0.24 3.70 -0.19
CA MET A 87 -0.18 2.58 -1.14
C MET A 87 -1.08 2.77 -2.38
N GLY A 88 -1.93 3.81 -2.38
CA GLY A 88 -2.82 4.14 -3.48
C GLY A 88 -3.45 5.52 -3.33
N CYS A 89 -4.04 6.02 -4.42
CA CYS A 89 -4.76 7.30 -4.43
C CYS A 89 -5.92 7.27 -5.43
N ILE A 90 -6.86 8.20 -5.28
CA ILE A 90 -7.91 8.49 -6.26
C ILE A 90 -7.46 9.68 -7.08
N VAL A 91 -7.37 9.51 -8.39
CA VAL A 91 -7.04 10.59 -9.33
C VAL A 91 -8.30 11.00 -10.08
N VAL A 92 -8.56 12.30 -10.12
CA VAL A 92 -9.71 12.88 -10.82
C VAL A 92 -9.23 13.97 -11.77
N GLN A 93 -9.82 14.01 -12.98
CA GLN A 93 -9.56 15.11 -13.91
C GLN A 93 -10.09 16.42 -13.34
N LYS A 94 -9.29 17.48 -13.42
CA LYS A 94 -9.62 18.80 -12.87
C LYS A 94 -10.93 19.34 -13.45
N GLU A 95 -11.14 19.18 -14.74
CA GLU A 95 -12.35 19.62 -15.44
C GLU A 95 -13.60 18.88 -14.93
N PHE A 96 -13.46 17.59 -14.61
CA PHE A 96 -14.56 16.79 -14.07
C PHE A 96 -14.92 17.25 -12.65
N ALA A 97 -13.92 17.41 -11.78
CA ALA A 97 -14.12 17.86 -10.40
C ALA A 97 -14.79 19.24 -10.33
N GLN A 98 -14.43 20.14 -11.24
CA GLN A 98 -15.02 21.48 -11.34
C GLN A 98 -16.44 21.47 -11.91
N LYS A 99 -16.71 20.65 -12.92
CA LYS A 99 -18.01 20.60 -13.59
C LYS A 99 -19.06 19.82 -12.79
N TYR A 100 -18.64 18.80 -12.04
CA TYR A 100 -19.54 17.90 -11.32
C TYR A 100 -19.16 17.74 -9.84
N PRO A 101 -19.05 18.82 -9.06
CA PRO A 101 -18.58 18.75 -7.67
C PRO A 101 -19.48 17.88 -6.78
N LYS A 102 -20.80 17.90 -7.00
CA LYS A 102 -21.74 17.05 -6.25
C LYS A 102 -21.56 15.56 -6.55
N VAL A 103 -21.27 15.21 -7.80
CA VAL A 103 -21.05 13.81 -8.20
C VAL A 103 -19.76 13.28 -7.57
N LEU A 104 -18.72 14.12 -7.53
CA LEU A 104 -17.47 13.77 -6.87
C LEU A 104 -17.67 13.63 -5.35
N ASP A 105 -18.39 14.55 -4.72
CA ASP A 105 -18.74 14.47 -3.29
C ASP A 105 -19.50 13.18 -2.98
N ASP A 106 -20.55 12.86 -3.74
CA ASP A 106 -21.33 11.64 -3.55
C ASP A 106 -20.46 10.38 -3.71
N PHE A 107 -19.57 10.36 -4.70
CA PHE A 107 -18.61 9.28 -4.89
C PHE A 107 -17.67 9.12 -3.70
N LEU A 108 -17.05 10.20 -3.22
CA LEU A 108 -16.11 10.15 -2.09
C LEU A 108 -16.81 9.70 -0.80
N SER A 109 -18.02 10.19 -0.53
CA SER A 109 -18.82 9.74 0.63
C SER A 109 -19.19 8.26 0.54
N GLN A 110 -19.56 7.76 -0.65
CA GLN A 110 -19.83 6.33 -0.85
C GLN A 110 -18.56 5.49 -0.73
N TYR A 111 -17.42 5.99 -1.22
CA TYR A 111 -16.13 5.31 -1.12
C TYR A 111 -15.68 5.19 0.34
N GLU A 112 -15.77 6.27 1.12
CA GLU A 112 -15.51 6.26 2.57
C GLU A 112 -16.44 5.29 3.30
N GLY A 113 -17.73 5.29 2.95
CA GLY A 113 -18.71 4.31 3.45
C GLY A 113 -18.33 2.88 3.12
N SER A 114 -17.86 2.61 1.89
CA SER A 114 -17.38 1.29 1.47
C SER A 114 -16.12 0.86 2.22
N VAL A 115 -15.19 1.78 2.47
CA VAL A 115 -13.98 1.54 3.27
C VAL A 115 -14.35 1.19 4.72
N LYS A 116 -15.28 1.92 5.32
CA LYS A 116 -15.78 1.59 6.65
C LYS A 116 -16.45 0.21 6.67
N TRP A 117 -17.34 -0.03 5.71
CA TRP A 117 -18.08 -1.29 5.63
C TRP A 117 -17.16 -2.51 5.48
N VAL A 118 -16.15 -2.46 4.61
CA VAL A 118 -15.24 -3.62 4.40
C VAL A 118 -14.45 -3.96 5.65
N ASN A 119 -14.04 -2.95 6.43
CA ASN A 119 -13.30 -3.15 7.67
C ASN A 119 -14.20 -3.72 8.79
N GLU A 120 -15.47 -3.31 8.84
CA GLU A 120 -16.44 -3.78 9.85
C GLU A 120 -17.08 -5.14 9.50
N ASN A 121 -17.10 -5.54 8.22
CA ASN A 121 -17.85 -6.71 7.72
C ASN A 121 -16.95 -7.68 6.94
N GLN A 122 -15.81 -8.06 7.53
CA GLN A 122 -14.74 -8.83 6.86
C GLN A 122 -15.20 -10.17 6.27
N GLU A 123 -16.10 -10.89 6.96
CA GLU A 123 -16.62 -12.18 6.48
C GLU A 123 -17.50 -11.99 5.24
N GLU A 124 -18.47 -11.07 5.31
CA GLU A 124 -19.36 -10.76 4.19
C GLU A 124 -18.58 -10.16 3.00
N ALA A 125 -17.62 -9.27 3.29
CA ALA A 125 -16.69 -8.74 2.29
C ALA A 125 -15.90 -9.86 1.61
N GLY A 126 -15.41 -10.84 2.37
CA GLY A 126 -14.71 -11.99 1.82
C GLY A 126 -15.58 -12.80 0.85
N GLN A 127 -16.85 -13.04 1.21
CA GLN A 127 -17.82 -13.71 0.34
C GLN A 127 -18.09 -12.92 -0.94
N LEU A 128 -18.21 -11.59 -0.87
CA LEU A 128 -18.38 -10.74 -2.05
C LEU A 128 -17.13 -10.77 -2.96
N ILE A 129 -15.94 -10.67 -2.37
CA ILE A 129 -14.66 -10.73 -3.09
C ILE A 129 -14.54 -12.05 -3.88
N GLU A 130 -14.91 -13.17 -3.27
CA GLU A 130 -14.93 -14.48 -3.93
C GLU A 130 -16.01 -14.57 -5.00
N LYS A 131 -17.25 -14.16 -4.68
CA LYS A 131 -18.37 -14.15 -5.62
C LYS A 131 -18.05 -13.36 -6.90
N HIS A 132 -17.30 -12.27 -6.78
CA HIS A 132 -16.88 -11.43 -7.90
C HIS A 132 -15.56 -11.86 -8.55
N GLY A 133 -14.95 -12.96 -8.10
CA GLY A 133 -13.74 -13.54 -8.70
C GLY A 133 -12.47 -12.72 -8.47
N ILE A 134 -12.47 -11.81 -7.49
CA ILE A 134 -11.31 -10.97 -7.16
C ILE A 134 -10.23 -11.81 -6.47
N LEU A 135 -10.65 -12.64 -5.51
CA LEU A 135 -9.82 -13.68 -4.90
C LEU A 135 -10.54 -15.02 -4.97
N PRO A 136 -9.80 -16.13 -5.07
CA PRO A 136 -10.41 -17.45 -5.22
C PRO A 136 -10.98 -18.04 -3.92
N ASN A 137 -10.89 -17.33 -2.79
CA ASN A 137 -11.23 -17.87 -1.48
C ASN A 137 -11.70 -16.77 -0.52
N ALA A 138 -12.95 -16.86 -0.05
CA ALA A 138 -13.53 -15.89 0.88
C ALA A 138 -12.79 -15.81 2.23
N LYS A 139 -12.32 -16.95 2.75
CA LYS A 139 -11.62 -17.01 4.05
C LYS A 139 -10.24 -16.36 3.99
N LEU A 140 -9.56 -16.44 2.85
CA LEU A 140 -8.31 -15.72 2.60
C LEU A 140 -8.57 -14.20 2.64
N ALA A 141 -9.61 -13.73 1.96
CA ALA A 141 -9.98 -12.33 1.95
C ALA A 141 -10.32 -11.83 3.36
N GLU A 142 -11.20 -12.53 4.09
CA GLU A 142 -11.57 -12.20 5.48
C GLU A 142 -10.34 -12.03 6.38
N LYS A 143 -9.37 -12.95 6.29
CA LYS A 143 -8.14 -12.89 7.09
C LYS A 143 -7.16 -11.80 6.65
N ALA A 144 -7.19 -11.40 5.39
CA ALA A 144 -6.26 -10.43 4.82
C ALA A 144 -6.74 -8.99 5.04
N ILE A 145 -8.05 -8.72 4.99
CA ILE A 145 -8.64 -7.37 5.09
C ILE A 145 -8.08 -6.57 6.28
N PRO A 146 -8.04 -7.09 7.52
CA PRO A 146 -7.52 -6.35 8.67
C PRO A 146 -6.05 -5.94 8.53
N LYS A 147 -5.30 -6.62 7.65
CA LYS A 147 -3.85 -6.41 7.43
C LYS A 147 -3.57 -5.60 6.18
N CYS A 148 -4.59 -5.23 5.41
CA CYS A 148 -4.46 -4.45 4.19
C CYS A 148 -4.39 -2.94 4.46
N ASN A 149 -4.59 -2.49 5.71
CA ASN A 149 -4.62 -1.07 6.10
C ASN A 149 -5.56 -0.26 5.19
N ILE A 150 -6.77 -0.77 4.94
CA ILE A 150 -7.75 -0.13 4.06
C ILE A 150 -8.32 1.10 4.78
N VAL A 151 -7.93 2.29 4.32
CA VAL A 151 -8.36 3.57 4.90
C VAL A 151 -8.78 4.55 3.81
N PHE A 152 -9.54 5.56 4.20
CA PHE A 152 -9.83 6.73 3.39
C PHE A 152 -9.28 7.95 4.11
N ILE A 153 -8.34 8.65 3.46
CA ILE A 153 -7.77 9.91 3.94
C ILE A 153 -8.00 10.92 2.83
N GLY A 154 -8.72 12.00 3.15
CA GLY A 154 -9.13 13.01 2.18
C GLY A 154 -8.91 14.43 2.67
N GLY A 155 -9.09 15.40 1.77
CA GLY A 155 -8.95 16.81 2.11
C GLY A 155 -7.54 17.18 2.58
N GLU A 156 -7.46 18.06 3.57
CA GLU A 156 -6.19 18.55 4.12
C GLU A 156 -5.39 17.45 4.83
N ASP A 157 -6.07 16.46 5.43
CA ASP A 157 -5.42 15.36 6.15
C ASP A 157 -4.59 14.46 5.22
N ALA A 158 -4.91 14.44 3.93
CA ALA A 158 -4.16 13.66 2.93
C ALA A 158 -2.87 14.34 2.47
N LYS A 159 -2.70 15.65 2.71
CA LYS A 159 -1.54 16.39 2.20
C LYS A 159 -0.24 15.96 2.86
N SER A 160 -0.23 15.86 4.19
CA SER A 160 0.99 15.55 4.93
C SER A 160 1.56 14.16 4.57
N PRO A 161 0.76 13.07 4.62
CA PRO A 161 1.27 11.74 4.28
C PRO A 161 1.76 11.65 2.83
N MET A 162 1.03 12.28 1.90
CA MET A 162 1.40 12.28 0.48
C MET A 162 2.65 13.12 0.21
N ASN A 163 2.79 14.29 0.82
CA ASN A 163 3.96 15.14 0.67
C ASN A 163 5.22 14.45 1.20
N GLU A 164 5.17 13.81 2.38
CA GLU A 164 6.32 13.08 2.91
C GLU A 164 6.71 11.89 2.02
N PHE A 165 5.72 11.14 1.53
CA PHE A 165 5.96 10.06 0.58
C PHE A 165 6.62 10.55 -0.71
N LEU A 166 6.10 11.61 -1.33
CA LEU A 166 6.65 12.16 -2.57
C LEU A 166 8.05 12.76 -2.37
N LYS A 167 8.33 13.38 -1.22
CA LYS A 167 9.69 13.85 -0.87
C LYS A 167 10.69 12.70 -0.83
N VAL A 168 10.37 11.61 -0.14
CA VAL A 168 11.26 10.43 -0.08
C VAL A 168 11.52 9.87 -1.48
N LEU A 169 10.47 9.73 -2.30
CA LEU A 169 10.64 9.29 -3.68
C LEU A 169 11.55 10.24 -4.48
N PHE A 170 11.33 11.55 -4.36
CA PHE A 170 12.12 12.56 -5.05
C PHE A 170 13.60 12.55 -4.62
N GLU A 171 13.89 12.39 -3.33
CA GLU A 171 15.25 12.32 -2.79
C GLU A 171 16.00 11.07 -3.27
N LEU A 172 15.30 9.94 -3.39
CA LEU A 172 15.88 8.71 -3.95
C LEU A 172 16.10 8.81 -5.46
N ASN A 173 15.11 9.35 -6.19
CA ASN A 173 15.17 9.50 -7.64
C ASN A 173 14.15 10.55 -8.12
N PRO A 174 14.58 11.77 -8.49
CA PRO A 174 13.67 12.82 -8.95
C PRO A 174 12.73 12.40 -10.10
N ALA A 175 13.17 11.49 -10.97
CA ALA A 175 12.36 11.00 -12.09
C ALA A 175 11.14 10.18 -11.64
N SER A 176 11.12 9.63 -10.43
CA SER A 176 9.99 8.82 -9.92
C SER A 176 8.74 9.66 -9.64
N VAL A 177 8.87 10.97 -9.49
CA VAL A 177 7.75 11.92 -9.31
C VAL A 177 7.60 12.89 -10.48
N GLY A 178 8.32 12.67 -11.59
CA GLY A 178 8.26 13.53 -12.78
C GLY A 178 9.27 14.68 -12.80
N GLY A 179 10.24 14.69 -11.88
CA GLY A 179 11.36 15.64 -11.87
C GLY A 179 11.19 16.83 -10.94
N GLU A 180 10.01 17.05 -10.38
CA GLU A 180 9.72 18.07 -9.37
C GLU A 180 8.58 17.62 -8.44
N LEU A 181 8.53 18.17 -7.23
CA LEU A 181 7.43 17.92 -6.30
C LEU A 181 6.17 18.67 -6.75
N PRO A 182 4.98 18.07 -6.65
CA PRO A 182 3.76 18.73 -7.05
C PRO A 182 3.42 19.93 -6.15
N GLY A 183 2.74 20.92 -6.72
CA GLY A 183 2.21 22.08 -6.00
C GLY A 183 0.85 21.81 -5.34
N GLU A 184 0.27 22.86 -4.74
CA GLU A 184 -1.01 22.78 -4.03
C GLU A 184 -2.20 22.36 -4.92
N ASP A 185 -2.11 22.57 -6.23
CA ASP A 185 -3.16 22.21 -7.19
C ASP A 185 -3.21 20.71 -7.53
N PHE A 186 -2.30 19.93 -6.95
CA PHE A 186 -2.32 18.47 -6.95
C PHE A 186 -3.42 17.89 -6.07
N TYR A 187 -3.79 18.61 -5.00
CA TYR A 187 -4.73 18.13 -4.00
C TYR A 187 -6.15 18.67 -4.26
N TYR A 188 -7.13 17.77 -4.23
CA TYR A 188 -8.53 18.18 -4.20
C TYR A 188 -8.92 18.55 -2.77
N ILE A 189 -9.11 19.84 -2.51
CA ILE A 189 -9.61 20.37 -1.24
C ILE A 189 -11.02 20.89 -1.44
N LYS A 190 -11.96 20.28 -0.72
CA LYS A 190 -13.35 20.73 -0.69
C LYS A 190 -13.41 22.16 -0.16
N LYS A 191 -14.08 23.03 -0.91
CA LYS A 191 -14.35 24.42 -0.51
C LYS A 191 -15.69 24.54 0.20
#